data_AF-A0A2P8KB78-F1
#
_entry.id   AF-A0A2P8KB78-F1
#
_cell.length_a   1.000
_cell.length_b   1.000
_cell.length_c   1.000
_cell.angle_alpha   90.00
_cell.angle_beta   90.00
_cell.angle_gamma   90.00
#
_symmetry.space_group_name_H-M   'P 1'
#
loop_
_entity.id
_entity.type
_entity.pdbx_description
1 polymer ?
#
loop_
_entity_poly.entity_id
_entity_poly.type
_entity_poly.pdbx_seq_one_letter_code
_entity_poly.pdbx_strand_id
1 'polypeptide(L)'
;MASGWATAPGGTATWNGRPSCGGWTAARPAIAIDRPDDQPFNDPHRRDPMPTIRVEMFEGRTLEQKRALAQALTEATVRTLGGSPEAVDILFYDIARQDWATGGKLWSDPAPPPAG
;
A
#
# COMPACT_ATOMS: atom_id res chain seq x y z
N MET A 1 -3.40 -15.17 -62.85
CA MET A 1 -4.45 -16.22 -62.87
C MET A 1 -3.70 -17.54 -62.85
N ALA A 2 -3.69 -18.37 -61.81
CA ALA A 2 -4.76 -18.74 -60.91
C ALA A 2 -4.23 -18.92 -59.48
N SER A 3 -5.04 -18.55 -58.49
CA SER A 3 -4.82 -18.82 -57.07
C SER A 3 -5.44 -20.18 -56.75
N GLY A 4 -4.65 -21.12 -56.25
CA GLY A 4 -5.12 -22.42 -55.77
C GLY A 4 -4.54 -22.72 -54.38
N TRP A 5 -5.35 -23.30 -53.50
CA TRP A 5 -4.92 -23.78 -52.19
C TRP A 5 -4.43 -25.22 -52.29
N ALA A 6 -3.24 -25.48 -51.75
CA ALA A 6 -2.79 -26.84 -51.46
C ALA A 6 -2.76 -27.00 -49.93
N THR A 7 -3.44 -28.02 -49.41
CA THR A 7 -3.46 -28.37 -47.99
C THR A 7 -2.47 -29.52 -47.75
N ALA A 8 -1.44 -29.28 -46.94
CA ALA A 8 -0.57 -30.32 -46.40
C ALA A 8 -0.99 -30.64 -44.94
N PRO A 9 -0.87 -31.90 -44.47
CA PRO A 9 -1.16 -32.24 -43.09
C PRO A 9 -0.03 -31.71 -42.20
N GLY A 10 -0.40 -30.88 -41.22
CA GLY A 10 0.54 -30.20 -40.34
C GLY A 10 0.90 -28.81 -40.87
N GLY A 11 -0.03 -27.86 -40.73
CA GLY A 11 0.17 -26.46 -41.09
C GLY A 11 1.42 -25.87 -40.43
N THR A 12 2.17 -25.04 -41.14
CA THR A 12 1.85 -23.61 -41.17
C THR A 12 2.04 -22.98 -42.55
N ALA A 13 1.10 -22.12 -42.92
CA ALA A 13 1.23 -21.19 -44.04
C ALA A 13 2.27 -20.12 -43.70
N THR A 14 3.24 -19.89 -44.59
CA THR A 14 4.13 -18.72 -44.49
C THR A 14 3.64 -17.63 -45.43
N TRP A 15 3.48 -16.44 -44.86
CA TRP A 15 3.12 -15.22 -45.58
C TRP A 15 4.41 -14.55 -46.09
N ASN A 16 4.53 -14.36 -47.40
CA ASN A 16 5.62 -13.59 -48.00
C ASN A 16 5.40 -12.09 -47.73
N GLY A 17 6.19 -11.50 -46.81
CA GLY A 17 6.33 -10.03 -46.79
C GLY A 17 6.62 -9.29 -45.48
N ARG A 18 7.37 -9.81 -44.49
CA ARG A 18 7.82 -8.97 -43.34
C ARG A 18 9.33 -9.08 -43.09
N PRO A 19 10.07 -7.95 -42.96
CA PRO A 19 11.47 -7.98 -42.59
C PRO A 19 11.65 -8.26 -41.09
N SER A 20 12.69 -9.06 -40.82
CA SER A 20 13.37 -9.35 -39.55
C SER A 20 12.77 -8.77 -38.26
N CYS A 21 12.06 -9.60 -37.50
CA CYS A 21 12.05 -9.53 -36.04
C CYS A 21 11.85 -10.97 -35.54
N GLY A 22 12.92 -11.62 -35.08
CA GLY A 22 12.82 -12.97 -34.53
C GLY A 22 14.05 -13.84 -34.71
N GLY A 23 15.20 -13.42 -34.16
CA GLY A 23 16.25 -14.36 -33.78
C GLY A 23 15.96 -14.87 -32.37
N TRP A 24 14.99 -15.77 -32.21
CA TRP A 24 14.77 -16.51 -30.97
C TRP A 24 14.88 -18.01 -31.26
N THR A 25 16.06 -18.43 -31.73
CA THR A 25 16.50 -19.82 -31.67
C THR A 25 17.95 -19.84 -31.22
N ALA A 26 18.16 -19.69 -29.92
CA ALA A 26 19.30 -20.27 -29.23
C ALA A 26 18.97 -20.28 -27.74
N ALA A 27 19.05 -21.45 -27.15
CA ALA A 27 19.02 -21.66 -25.71
C ALA A 27 19.89 -20.59 -25.02
N ARG A 28 19.26 -19.67 -24.30
CA ARG A 28 19.98 -18.88 -23.30
C ARG A 28 20.20 -19.83 -22.13
N PRO A 29 21.45 -20.12 -21.75
CA PRO A 29 21.68 -20.86 -20.52
C PRO A 29 21.00 -20.07 -19.38
N ALA A 30 20.39 -20.78 -18.45
CA ALA A 30 19.93 -20.21 -17.19
C ALA A 30 21.16 -19.69 -16.42
N ILE A 31 21.69 -18.54 -16.83
CA ILE A 31 22.44 -17.66 -15.95
C ILE A 31 21.34 -17.11 -15.04
N ALA A 32 21.18 -17.78 -13.90
CA ALA A 32 20.55 -17.20 -12.73
C ALA A 32 21.23 -15.85 -12.53
N ILE A 33 20.51 -14.78 -12.88
CA ILE A 33 20.88 -13.45 -12.45
C ILE A 33 20.57 -13.50 -10.96
N ASP A 34 21.57 -13.83 -10.18
CA ASP A 34 21.54 -13.68 -8.74
C ASP A 34 21.34 -12.17 -8.49
N ARG A 35 20.08 -11.74 -8.37
CA ARG A 35 19.75 -10.41 -7.88
C ARG A 35 20.05 -10.48 -6.38
N PRO A 36 21.06 -9.75 -5.86
CA PRO A 36 21.41 -9.82 -4.44
C PRO A 36 20.30 -9.32 -3.49
N ASP A 37 19.15 -8.87 -4.02
CA ASP A 37 17.97 -8.39 -3.27
C ASP A 37 16.72 -9.28 -3.39
N ASP A 38 16.81 -10.47 -4.00
CA ASP A 38 15.72 -11.47 -3.95
C ASP A 38 15.85 -12.40 -2.72
N GLN A 39 16.40 -11.89 -1.61
CA GLN A 39 16.25 -12.56 -0.32
C GLN A 39 14.76 -12.49 0.07
N PRO A 40 14.09 -13.62 0.36
CA PRO A 40 12.69 -13.61 0.77
C PRO A 40 12.58 -12.88 2.12
N PHE A 41 12.31 -11.57 2.05
CA PHE A 41 11.77 -10.73 3.12
C PHE A 41 12.24 -11.13 4.52
N ASN A 42 13.53 -10.95 4.79
CA ASN A 42 14.02 -10.84 6.17
C ASN A 42 13.68 -9.46 6.72
N ASP A 43 12.38 -9.13 6.69
CA ASP A 43 11.85 -7.99 7.39
C ASP A 43 11.62 -8.44 8.84
N PRO A 44 12.41 -7.94 9.81
CA PRO A 44 12.27 -8.35 11.20
C PRO A 44 10.86 -8.04 11.74
N HIS A 45 10.12 -7.13 11.11
CA HIS A 45 8.77 -6.74 11.50
C HIS A 45 7.65 -7.63 10.92
N ARG A 46 7.95 -8.57 10.01
CA ARG A 46 6.92 -9.47 9.43
C ARG A 46 6.28 -10.45 10.41
N ARG A 47 6.89 -10.64 11.59
CA ARG A 47 6.40 -11.55 12.63
C ARG A 47 5.72 -10.83 13.78
N ASP A 48 5.93 -9.53 13.91
CA ASP A 48 5.23 -8.70 14.87
C ASP A 48 3.98 -8.13 14.19
N PRO A 49 2.83 -8.04 14.89
CA PRO A 49 1.72 -7.26 14.36
C PRO A 49 2.25 -5.85 14.08
N MET A 50 1.95 -5.32 12.90
CA MET A 50 2.24 -3.93 12.49
C MET A 50 0.98 -3.08 12.68
N PRO A 51 0.58 -2.75 13.93
CA PRO A 51 -0.62 -1.96 14.16
C PRO A 51 -0.35 -0.50 13.79
N THR A 52 -1.15 0.00 12.87
CA THR A 52 -1.23 1.42 12.58
C THR A 52 -2.44 2.02 13.28
N ILE A 53 -2.22 3.00 14.15
CA ILE A 53 -3.26 3.71 14.89
C ILE A 53 -3.43 5.11 14.29
N ARG A 54 -4.64 5.42 13.83
CA ARG A 54 -5.02 6.75 13.38
C ARG A 54 -5.74 7.49 14.50
N VAL A 55 -5.21 8.64 14.89
CA VAL A 55 -5.81 9.48 15.92
C VAL A 55 -6.26 10.78 15.27
N GLU A 56 -7.58 10.96 15.20
CA GLU A 56 -8.22 12.18 14.71
C GLU A 56 -8.68 13.02 15.91
N MET A 57 -8.22 14.26 15.97
CA MET A 57 -8.53 15.18 17.05
C MET A 57 -8.62 16.61 16.54
N PHE A 58 -9.28 17.49 17.30
CA PHE A 58 -9.24 18.91 16.99
C PHE A 58 -7.83 19.48 17.12
N GLU A 59 -7.51 20.42 16.24
CA GLU A 59 -6.26 21.19 16.29
C GLU A 59 -6.08 21.95 17.62
N GLY A 60 -4.83 22.34 17.91
CA GLY A 60 -4.47 23.12 19.10
C GLY A 60 -3.82 22.32 20.24
N ARG A 61 -3.49 21.03 20.03
CA ARG A 61 -2.69 20.25 20.98
C ARG A 61 -1.20 20.54 20.84
N THR A 62 -0.50 20.57 21.97
CA THR A 62 0.94 20.80 21.97
C THR A 62 1.70 19.54 21.53
N LEU A 63 2.93 19.73 21.05
CA LEU A 63 3.82 18.62 20.69
C LEU A 63 4.07 17.68 21.88
N GLU A 64 4.18 18.23 23.09
CA GLU A 64 4.38 17.45 24.32
C GLU A 64 3.19 16.53 24.61
N GLN A 65 1.96 17.03 24.42
CA GLN A 65 0.75 16.21 24.57
C GLN A 65 0.70 15.08 23.55
N LYS A 66 1.05 15.36 22.29
CA LYS A 66 1.12 14.33 21.24
C LYS A 66 2.18 13.27 21.56
N ARG A 67 3.34 13.68 22.07
CA ARG A 67 4.40 12.75 22.50
C ARG A 67 3.94 11.84 23.64
N ALA A 68 3.30 12.41 24.66
CA ALA A 68 2.76 11.65 25.78
C ALA A 68 1.67 10.66 25.32
N LEU A 69 0.79 11.09 24.40
CA LEU A 69 -0.24 10.22 23.85
C LEU A 69 0.35 9.09 22.99
N ALA A 70 1.36 9.38 22.16
CA ALA A 70 2.04 8.36 21.37
C ALA A 70 2.63 7.26 22.27
N GLN A 71 3.35 7.65 23.32
CA GLN A 71 3.92 6.71 24.29
C GLN A 71 2.84 5.84 24.95
N ALA A 72 1.76 6.45 25.42
CA ALA A 72 0.68 5.73 26.10
C ALA A 72 -0.03 4.74 25.16
N LEU A 73 -0.27 5.12 23.91
CA LEU A 73 -0.91 4.25 22.91
C LEU A 73 0.01 3.09 22.52
N THR A 74 1.29 3.34 22.28
CA THR A 74 2.27 2.29 21.98
C THR A 74 2.37 1.29 23.14
N GLU A 75 2.50 1.77 24.38
CA GLU A 75 2.54 0.91 25.56
C GLU A 75 1.27 0.07 25.70
N ALA A 76 0.09 0.68 25.54
CA ALA A 76 -1.18 -0.03 25.60
C ALA A 76 -1.31 -1.10 24.51
N THR A 77 -0.80 -0.81 23.31
CA THR A 77 -0.82 -1.72 22.17
C THR A 77 0.08 -2.93 22.42
N VAL A 78 1.34 -2.69 22.78
CA VAL A 78 2.30 -3.76 23.10
C VAL A 78 1.82 -4.61 24.27
N ARG A 79 1.28 -3.98 25.32
CA ARG A 79 0.75 -4.70 26.48
C ARG A 79 -0.43 -5.61 26.13
N THR A 80 -1.27 -5.22 25.17
CA THR A 80 -2.52 -5.92 24.85
C THR A 80 -2.35 -6.94 23.71
N LEU A 81 -1.60 -6.58 22.67
CA LEU A 81 -1.43 -7.38 21.45
C LEU A 81 -0.08 -8.12 21.40
N GLY A 82 0.87 -7.76 22.26
CA GLY A 82 2.26 -8.21 22.16
C GLY A 82 3.04 -7.47 21.06
N GLY A 83 4.21 -8.00 20.72
CA GLY A 83 5.10 -7.44 19.68
C GLY A 83 6.04 -6.34 20.20
N SER A 84 6.90 -5.85 19.31
CA SER A 84 7.82 -4.75 19.60
C SER A 84 7.13 -3.38 19.53
N PRO A 85 7.50 -2.41 20.40
CA PRO A 85 7.04 -1.02 20.27
C PRO A 85 7.45 -0.36 18.94
N GLU A 86 8.55 -0.80 18.34
CA GLU A 86 9.05 -0.34 17.03
C GLU A 86 8.09 -0.69 15.88
N ALA A 87 7.19 -1.66 16.08
CA ALA A 87 6.21 -2.09 15.08
C ALA A 87 4.90 -1.27 15.14
N VAL A 88 4.75 -0.38 16.12
CA VAL A 88 3.52 0.40 16.33
C VAL A 88 3.65 1.78 15.68
N ASP A 89 2.86 2.01 14.63
CA ASP A 89 2.79 3.31 13.95
C ASP A 89 1.60 4.12 14.47
N ILE A 90 1.81 5.40 14.76
CA ILE A 90 0.75 6.32 15.21
C ILE A 90 0.73 7.56 14.32
N LEU A 91 -0.41 7.81 13.68
CA LEU A 91 -0.62 8.97 12.82
C LEU A 91 -1.60 9.93 13.48
N PHE A 92 -1.14 11.16 13.72
CA PHE A 92 -1.96 12.24 14.26
C PHE A 92 -2.53 13.09 13.13
N TYR A 93 -3.85 13.28 13.16
CA TYR A 93 -4.56 14.18 12.27
C TYR A 93 -5.25 15.25 13.10
N ASP A 94 -4.73 16.47 12.96
CA ASP A 94 -5.38 17.66 13.50
C ASP A 94 -6.43 18.12 12.52
N ILE A 95 -7.68 18.12 12.96
CA ILE A 95 -8.84 18.50 12.15
C ILE A 95 -9.34 19.84 12.67
N ALA A 96 -9.43 20.84 11.79
CA ALA A 96 -10.01 22.11 12.17
C ALA A 96 -11.52 21.96 12.41
N ARG A 97 -12.11 22.84 13.24
CA ARG A 97 -13.51 22.67 13.67
C ARG A 97 -14.52 22.73 12.53
N GLN A 98 -14.21 23.47 11.46
CA GLN A 98 -15.03 23.55 10.26
C GLN A 98 -14.99 22.28 9.39
N ASP A 99 -13.99 21.41 9.60
CA ASP A 99 -13.81 20.17 8.83
C ASP A 99 -14.40 18.95 9.54
N TRP A 100 -15.00 19.14 10.72
CA TRP A 100 -15.67 18.09 11.49
C TRP A 100 -17.17 18.39 11.63
N ALA A 101 -18.01 17.41 11.30
CA ALA A 101 -19.46 17.48 11.51
C ALA A 101 -19.94 16.37 12.47
N THR A 102 -20.97 16.65 13.26
CA THR A 102 -21.68 15.61 14.04
C THR A 102 -23.17 15.92 14.03
N GLY A 103 -24.00 14.91 13.72
CA GLY A 103 -25.45 15.10 13.59
C GLY A 103 -25.84 16.14 12.53
N GLY A 104 -25.04 16.29 11.47
CA GLY A 104 -25.29 17.24 10.38
C GLY A 104 -24.93 18.71 10.68
N LYS A 105 -24.29 19.00 11.81
CA LYS A 105 -23.82 20.35 12.18
C LYS A 105 -22.30 20.40 12.22
N LEU A 106 -21.70 21.47 11.71
CA LEU A 106 -20.26 21.67 11.80
C LEU A 106 -19.89 22.06 13.22
N TRP A 107 -18.71 21.64 13.68
CA TRP A 107 -18.20 22.03 15.00
C TRP A 107 -17.72 23.48 15.05
N SER A 108 -17.61 24.14 13.90
CA SER A 108 -17.43 25.58 13.76
C SER A 108 -18.73 26.37 13.94
N ASP A 109 -19.90 25.74 13.82
CA ASP A 109 -21.17 26.44 13.97
C ASP A 109 -21.35 26.92 15.42
N PRO A 110 -21.97 28.09 15.62
CA PRO A 110 -22.30 28.54 16.97
C PRO A 110 -23.19 27.51 17.64
N ALA A 111 -22.89 27.22 18.92
CA ALA A 111 -23.72 26.33 19.70
C ALA A 111 -25.17 26.87 19.71
N PRO A 112 -26.19 26.00 19.55
CA PRO A 112 -27.56 26.44 19.73
C PRO A 112 -27.70 27.01 21.15
N PRO A 113 -28.52 28.08 21.34
CA PRO A 113 -28.77 28.62 22.67
C PRO A 113 -29.22 27.50 23.61
N PRO A 114 -28.81 27.50 24.88
CA PRO A 114 -29.31 26.53 25.85
C PRO A 114 -30.84 26.60 25.85
N ALA A 115 -31.49 25.45 25.69
CA ALA A 115 -32.93 25.35 25.87
C ALA A 115 -33.22 25.71 27.33
N GLY A 116 -33.89 26.84 27.54
CA GLY A 116 -34.32 27.30 28.87
C GLY A 116 -35.37 26.39 29.50
#